data_AF-F0FZD6-F1
#
_entry.id   AF-F0FZD6-F1
#
_cell.length_a   1.000
_cell.length_b   1.000
_cell.length_c   1.000
_cell.angle_alpha   90.00
_cell.angle_beta   90.00
_cell.angle_gamma   90.00
#
_symmetry.space_group_name_H-M   'P 1'
#
loop_
_entity.id
_entity.type
_entity.pdbx_description
1 polymer ?
#
loop_
_entity_poly.entity_id
_entity_poly.type
_entity_poly.pdbx_seq_one_letter_code
_entity_poly.pdbx_strand_id
1 'polypeptide(L)'
;SAIGELTLIDLDNVAESNTNRQIHALDGNYGKPKVDAMAERIALIDPACRVNRVEDFAEPDNFDALLGGGFDYVIDAIDSVRTKVALIAWCVAKGQPLITVGGAGGQLDPTRIRIDDLALTIQDPLLSKVRAQLRKQHGFPRGPKARFKVGAVYSDE
;
A
#
# COMPACT_ATOMS: atom_id res chain seq x y z
N SER A 1 3.59 10.78 15.51
CA SER A 1 2.80 11.35 14.40
C SER A 1 1.34 11.07 14.70
N ALA A 2 0.56 12.06 15.14
CA ALA A 2 -0.81 11.89 15.63
C ALA A 2 -1.82 12.13 14.49
N ILE A 3 -1.98 11.15 13.60
CA ILE A 3 -3.03 11.20 12.55
C ILE A 3 -4.39 10.97 13.22
N GLY A 4 -5.30 11.92 13.09
CA GLY A 4 -6.61 11.87 13.77
C GLY A 4 -7.62 10.90 13.16
N GLU A 5 -7.45 10.49 11.91
CA GLU A 5 -8.32 9.51 11.25
C GLU A 5 -7.54 8.58 10.32
N LEU A 6 -7.79 7.28 10.42
CA LEU A 6 -7.22 6.23 9.58
C LEU A 6 -8.32 5.35 9.01
N THR A 7 -8.18 4.96 7.75
CA THR A 7 -9.03 3.91 7.15
C THR A 7 -8.14 2.74 6.76
N LEU A 8 -8.49 1.56 7.27
CA LEU A 8 -7.78 0.30 7.00
C LEU A 8 -8.63 -0.54 6.05
N ILE A 9 -8.04 -1.02 4.96
CA ILE A 9 -8.71 -1.82 3.93
C ILE A 9 -7.92 -3.11 3.74
N ASP A 10 -8.44 -4.22 4.23
CA ASP A 10 -7.85 -5.56 4.09
C ASP A 10 -8.95 -6.61 4.39
N LEU A 11 -9.07 -7.65 3.57
CA LEU A 11 -10.01 -8.76 3.79
C LEU A 11 -9.36 -9.96 4.47
N ASP A 12 -8.04 -9.98 4.61
CA ASP A 12 -7.35 -11.11 5.20
C ASP A 12 -7.54 -11.18 6.72
N ASN A 13 -7.46 -12.40 7.22
CA ASN A 13 -7.31 -12.69 8.64
C ASN A 13 -5.84 -12.82 9.01
N VAL A 14 -5.52 -12.59 10.29
CA VAL A 14 -4.21 -12.82 10.87
C VAL A 14 -3.89 -14.32 10.85
N ALA A 15 -2.75 -14.70 10.29
CA ALA A 15 -2.26 -16.08 10.23
C ALA A 15 -0.91 -16.25 10.95
N GLU A 16 -0.63 -17.46 11.43
CA GLU A 16 0.66 -17.79 12.08
C GLU A 16 1.87 -17.53 11.16
N SER A 17 1.70 -17.72 9.85
CA SER A 17 2.76 -17.45 8.87
C SER A 17 3.10 -15.95 8.72
N ASN A 18 2.36 -15.06 9.37
CA ASN A 18 2.59 -13.62 9.39
C ASN A 18 3.52 -13.17 10.52
N THR A 19 3.76 -14.00 11.54
CA THR A 19 4.48 -13.65 12.78
C THR A 19 5.89 -13.08 12.54
N ASN A 20 6.56 -13.48 11.46
CA ASN A 20 7.89 -12.97 11.15
C ASN A 20 7.92 -11.54 10.58
N ARG A 21 6.77 -10.94 10.20
CA ARG A 21 6.76 -9.67 9.45
C ARG A 21 5.55 -8.77 9.64
N GLN A 22 4.51 -9.17 10.38
CA GLN A 22 3.31 -8.36 10.61
C GLN A 22 3.08 -8.13 12.10
N ILE A 23 2.95 -6.88 12.50
CA ILE A 23 2.91 -6.47 13.91
C ILE A 23 1.67 -6.96 14.68
N HIS A 24 0.58 -7.28 13.98
CA HIS A 24 -0.66 -7.79 14.58
C HIS A 24 -0.68 -9.32 14.75
N ALA A 25 0.31 -10.04 14.22
CA ALA A 25 0.43 -11.49 14.31
C ALA A 25 1.02 -11.91 15.67
N LEU A 26 0.17 -11.87 16.69
CA LEU A 26 0.48 -12.24 18.07
C LEU A 26 -0.51 -13.32 18.54
N ASP A 27 -0.11 -14.08 19.56
CA ASP A 27 -0.99 -15.03 20.22
C ASP A 27 -2.27 -14.31 20.71
N GLY A 28 -3.42 -14.91 20.41
CA GLY A 28 -4.74 -14.33 20.66
C GLY A 28 -5.35 -13.56 19.48
N ASN A 29 -4.56 -13.20 18.46
CA ASN A 29 -5.07 -12.53 17.26
C ASN A 29 -5.25 -13.46 16.05
N TYR A 30 -4.70 -14.68 16.05
CA TYR A 30 -4.82 -15.58 14.91
C TYR A 30 -6.30 -15.88 14.57
N GLY A 31 -6.63 -15.83 13.28
CA GLY A 31 -7.98 -15.99 12.76
C GLY A 31 -8.85 -14.72 12.78
N LYS A 32 -8.40 -13.65 13.46
CA LYS A 32 -9.10 -12.35 13.49
C LYS A 32 -8.90 -11.57 12.18
N PRO A 33 -9.87 -10.77 11.72
CA PRO A 33 -9.63 -9.81 10.64
C PRO A 33 -8.45 -8.90 10.95
N LYS A 34 -7.53 -8.72 10.00
CA LYS A 34 -6.34 -7.88 10.21
C LYS A 34 -6.71 -6.44 10.55
N VAL A 35 -7.75 -5.91 9.90
CA VAL A 35 -8.24 -4.54 10.14
C VAL A 35 -8.75 -4.36 11.57
N ASP A 36 -9.39 -5.38 12.14
CA ASP A 36 -9.85 -5.34 13.54
C ASP A 36 -8.68 -5.42 14.51
N ALA A 37 -7.75 -6.36 14.30
CA ALA A 37 -6.56 -6.49 15.15
C ALA A 37 -5.72 -5.19 15.17
N MET A 38 -5.61 -4.53 14.02
CA MET A 38 -4.93 -3.24 13.92
C MET A 38 -5.73 -2.09 14.53
N ALA A 39 -7.05 -2.03 14.35
CA ALA A 39 -7.89 -0.99 14.92
C ALA A 39 -7.87 -1.02 16.45
N GLU A 40 -7.95 -2.20 17.06
CA GLU A 40 -7.82 -2.37 18.51
C GLU A 40 -6.45 -1.90 19.01
N ARG A 41 -5.38 -2.27 18.29
CA ARG A 41 -4.03 -1.81 18.61
C ARG A 41 -3.92 -0.28 18.52
N ILE A 42 -4.50 0.35 17.50
CA ILE A 42 -4.48 1.81 17.34
C ILE A 42 -5.24 2.48 18.48
N ALA A 43 -6.40 1.96 18.88
CA ALA A 43 -7.18 2.50 20.00
C ALA A 43 -6.42 2.46 21.34
N LEU A 44 -5.54 1.47 21.54
CA LEU A 44 -4.64 1.40 22.69
C LEU A 44 -3.50 2.44 22.64
N ILE A 45 -3.10 2.87 21.44
CA ILE A 45 -2.04 3.87 21.23
C ILE A 45 -2.61 5.29 21.34
N ASP A 46 -3.73 5.55 20.67
CA ASP A 46 -4.41 6.83 20.64
C ASP A 46 -5.94 6.62 20.59
N PRO A 47 -6.63 6.69 21.75
CA PRO A 47 -8.08 6.54 21.82
C PRO A 47 -8.87 7.61 21.06
N ALA A 48 -8.25 8.74 20.72
CA ALA A 48 -8.89 9.82 19.97
C ALA A 48 -8.81 9.60 18.44
N CYS A 49 -7.97 8.68 17.97
CA CYS A 49 -7.84 8.36 16.56
C CYS A 49 -9.10 7.64 16.06
N ARG A 50 -9.77 8.21 15.07
CA ARG A 50 -10.91 7.56 14.40
C ARG A 50 -10.39 6.52 13.42
N VAL A 51 -10.70 5.24 13.67
CA VAL A 51 -10.32 4.15 12.76
C VAL A 51 -11.55 3.59 12.05
N ASN A 52 -11.62 3.80 10.74
CA ASN A 52 -12.58 3.11 9.88
C ASN A 52 -11.97 1.81 9.39
N ARG A 53 -12.76 0.73 9.42
CA ARG A 53 -12.34 -0.60 8.99
C ARG A 53 -13.18 -0.98 7.78
N VAL A 54 -12.52 -1.43 6.74
CA VAL A 54 -13.13 -1.96 5.53
C VAL A 54 -12.61 -3.36 5.33
N GLU A 55 -13.44 -4.34 5.69
CA GLU A 55 -13.20 -5.76 5.41
C GLU A 55 -13.65 -6.07 3.98
N ASP A 56 -12.89 -5.59 3.01
CA ASP A 56 -13.11 -5.85 1.58
C ASP A 56 -11.76 -5.84 0.84
N PHE A 57 -11.72 -6.47 -0.32
CA PHE A 57 -10.60 -6.27 -1.24
C PHE A 57 -10.73 -4.92 -1.91
N ALA A 58 -9.61 -4.19 -2.00
CA ALA A 58 -9.53 -3.06 -2.92
C ALA A 58 -9.49 -3.63 -4.35
N GLU A 59 -10.50 -3.35 -5.16
CA GLU A 59 -10.63 -3.82 -6.54
C GLU A 59 -10.93 -2.65 -7.50
N PRO A 60 -10.56 -2.76 -8.79
CA PRO A 60 -10.70 -1.65 -9.73
C PRO A 60 -12.12 -1.07 -9.85
N ASP A 61 -13.14 -1.87 -9.60
CA ASP A 61 -14.56 -1.51 -9.69
C ASP A 61 -15.11 -0.86 -8.41
N ASN A 62 -14.47 -1.05 -7.25
CA ASN A 62 -14.93 -0.48 -5.98
C ASN A 62 -14.11 0.73 -5.51
N PHE A 63 -13.03 1.13 -6.19
CA PHE A 63 -12.22 2.29 -5.76
C PHE A 63 -13.00 3.61 -5.64
N ASP A 64 -13.97 3.89 -6.52
CA ASP A 64 -14.77 5.11 -6.37
C ASP A 64 -15.63 5.06 -5.09
N ALA A 65 -16.12 3.89 -4.69
CA ALA A 65 -16.87 3.72 -3.45
C ALA A 65 -15.96 3.76 -2.22
N LEU A 66 -14.79 3.11 -2.29
CA LEU A 66 -13.83 3.01 -1.18
C LEU A 66 -13.05 4.31 -0.95
N LEU A 67 -12.65 4.97 -2.03
CA LEU A 67 -11.71 6.09 -2.02
C LEU A 67 -12.32 7.43 -2.44
N GLY A 68 -13.50 7.42 -3.08
CA GLY A 68 -14.16 8.63 -3.57
C GLY A 68 -14.66 9.58 -2.48
N GLY A 69 -14.72 9.13 -1.22
CA GLY A 69 -14.99 9.99 -0.06
C GLY A 69 -13.90 11.04 0.19
N GLY A 70 -12.74 10.89 -0.45
CA GLY A 70 -11.60 11.79 -0.35
C GLY A 70 -10.69 11.40 0.82
N PHE A 71 -9.40 11.24 0.53
CA PHE A 71 -8.36 11.04 1.53
C PHE A 71 -7.30 12.14 1.39
N ASP A 72 -6.72 12.59 2.50
CA ASP A 72 -5.56 13.49 2.41
C ASP A 72 -4.36 12.77 1.77
N TYR A 73 -4.25 11.46 2.01
CA TYR A 73 -3.17 10.64 1.50
C TYR A 73 -3.55 9.16 1.45
N VAL A 74 -3.05 8.43 0.46
CA VAL A 74 -3.17 6.98 0.33
C VAL A 74 -1.80 6.31 0.48
N ILE A 75 -1.69 5.30 1.33
CA ILE A 75 -0.50 4.45 1.45
C ILE A 75 -0.83 3.11 0.84
N ASP A 76 -0.23 2.80 -0.30
CA ASP A 76 -0.44 1.55 -1.01
C ASP A 76 0.62 0.49 -0.63
N ALA A 77 0.20 -0.46 0.20
CA ALA A 77 0.98 -1.62 0.64
C ALA A 77 0.49 -2.96 0.04
N ILE A 78 -0.23 -2.93 -1.08
CA ILE A 78 -0.81 -4.12 -1.74
C ILE A 78 0.28 -4.94 -2.46
N ASP A 79 0.25 -6.27 -2.37
CA ASP A 79 1.24 -7.15 -3.02
C ASP A 79 0.81 -7.62 -4.43
N SER A 80 -0.49 -7.64 -4.71
CA SER A 80 -1.05 -7.92 -6.03
C SER A 80 -0.71 -6.84 -7.07
N VAL A 81 0.05 -7.22 -8.10
CA VAL A 81 0.40 -6.33 -9.23
C VAL A 81 -0.86 -5.73 -9.88
N ARG A 82 -1.89 -6.54 -10.12
CA ARG A 82 -3.12 -6.10 -10.83
C ARG A 82 -3.80 -4.97 -10.05
N THR A 83 -4.02 -5.18 -8.77
CA THR A 83 -4.69 -4.21 -7.90
C THR A 83 -3.85 -2.96 -7.72
N LYS A 84 -2.55 -3.12 -7.44
CA LYS A 84 -1.60 -2.02 -7.29
C LYS A 84 -1.53 -1.12 -8.54
N VAL A 85 -1.48 -1.73 -9.73
CA VAL A 85 -1.53 -0.97 -11.02
C VAL A 85 -2.81 -0.17 -11.14
N ALA A 86 -3.96 -0.81 -10.87
CA ALA A 86 -5.25 -0.15 -10.98
C ALA A 86 -5.40 0.99 -9.97
N LEU A 87 -4.96 0.79 -8.72
CA LEU A 87 -5.02 1.80 -7.65
C LEU A 87 -4.15 3.01 -8.00
N ILE A 88 -2.90 2.79 -8.41
CA ILE A 88 -2.00 3.87 -8.82
C ILE A 88 -2.60 4.66 -10.00
N ALA A 89 -3.14 3.97 -11.01
CA ALA A 89 -3.77 4.64 -12.14
C ALA A 89 -5.01 5.45 -11.73
N TRP A 90 -5.86 4.89 -10.86
CA TRP A 90 -7.04 5.58 -10.34
C TRP A 90 -6.64 6.83 -9.54
N CYS A 91 -5.69 6.72 -8.61
CA CYS A 91 -5.25 7.84 -7.80
C CYS A 91 -4.65 8.98 -8.66
N VAL A 92 -3.81 8.63 -9.64
CA VAL A 92 -3.24 9.62 -10.57
C VAL A 92 -4.33 10.30 -11.40
N ALA A 93 -5.32 9.55 -11.90
CA ALA A 93 -6.42 10.10 -12.68
C ALA A 93 -7.33 11.04 -11.87
N LYS A 94 -7.52 10.76 -10.57
CA LYS A 94 -8.35 11.56 -9.66
C LYS A 94 -7.59 12.67 -8.94
N GLY A 95 -6.27 12.72 -9.10
CA GLY A 95 -5.43 13.66 -8.35
C GLY A 95 -5.32 13.33 -6.85
N GLN A 96 -5.62 12.10 -6.45
CA GLN A 96 -5.50 11.61 -5.08
C GLN A 96 -4.02 11.41 -4.72
N PRO A 97 -3.47 12.11 -3.71
CA PRO A 97 -2.10 11.88 -3.28
C PRO A 97 -1.87 10.44 -2.82
N LEU A 98 -0.79 9.81 -3.30
CA LEU A 98 -0.39 8.48 -2.86
C LEU A 98 1.12 8.27 -2.77
N ILE A 99 1.50 7.28 -1.97
CA ILE A 99 2.80 6.61 -2.03
C ILE A 99 2.58 5.10 -2.18
N THR A 100 3.37 4.44 -3.01
CA THR A 100 3.34 2.97 -3.15
C THR A 100 4.57 2.34 -2.51
N VAL A 101 4.43 1.11 -2.02
CA VAL A 101 5.55 0.32 -1.52
C VAL A 101 5.89 -0.79 -2.50
N GLY A 102 7.19 -1.04 -2.67
CA GLY A 102 7.73 -2.14 -3.45
C GLY A 102 7.75 -3.48 -2.71
N GLY A 103 8.46 -4.45 -3.28
CA GLY A 103 8.68 -5.74 -2.63
C GLY A 103 9.70 -5.62 -1.50
N ALA A 104 9.28 -5.92 -0.26
CA ALA A 104 10.17 -5.95 0.91
C ALA A 104 10.71 -7.35 1.24
N GLY A 105 10.23 -8.39 0.55
CA GLY A 105 10.65 -9.77 0.78
C GLY A 105 12.05 -10.05 0.20
N GLY A 106 12.86 -10.81 0.95
CA GLY A 106 14.20 -11.21 0.49
C GLY A 106 15.27 -10.13 0.63
N GLN A 107 14.97 -9.03 1.32
CA GLN A 107 15.89 -7.94 1.64
C GLN A 107 16.28 -8.01 3.12
N LEU A 108 17.54 -7.66 3.43
CA LEU A 108 18.10 -7.77 4.77
C LEU A 108 18.57 -6.43 5.33
N ASP A 109 18.94 -5.47 4.48
CA ASP A 109 19.55 -4.21 4.92
C ASP A 109 18.54 -3.05 4.91
N PRO A 110 17.97 -2.67 6.06
CA PRO A 110 17.01 -1.57 6.13
C PRO A 110 17.65 -0.21 5.81
N THR A 111 18.98 -0.07 5.84
CA THR A 111 19.66 1.20 5.51
C THR A 111 19.64 1.50 4.01
N ARG A 112 19.27 0.51 3.20
CA ARG A 112 19.18 0.60 1.73
C ARG A 112 17.78 0.95 1.22
N ILE A 113 16.81 1.12 2.13
CA ILE A 113 15.46 1.58 1.80
C ILE A 113 15.53 3.06 1.36
N ARG A 114 14.86 3.36 0.25
CA ARG A 114 14.83 4.66 -0.40
C ARG A 114 13.41 5.03 -0.83
N ILE A 115 13.23 6.32 -1.09
CA ILE A 115 12.03 6.87 -1.71
C ILE A 115 12.46 7.61 -2.98
N ASP A 116 11.90 7.25 -4.12
CA ASP A 116 12.07 7.97 -5.40
C ASP A 116 10.75 7.90 -6.19
N ASP A 117 10.71 8.51 -7.37
CA ASP A 117 9.63 8.33 -8.33
C ASP A 117 9.54 6.85 -8.73
N LEU A 118 8.31 6.33 -8.80
CA LEU A 118 8.03 4.95 -9.19
C LEU A 118 8.75 4.57 -10.49
N ALA A 119 8.86 5.48 -11.46
CA ALA A 119 9.55 5.23 -12.73
C ALA A 119 11.04 4.90 -12.60
N LEU A 120 11.69 5.34 -11.50
CA LEU A 120 13.14 5.22 -11.26
C LEU A 120 13.54 4.08 -10.32
N THR A 121 12.57 3.41 -9.71
CA THR A 121 12.86 2.29 -8.78
C THR A 121 13.64 1.16 -9.47
N ILE A 122 14.63 0.61 -8.77
CA ILE A 122 15.54 -0.45 -9.25
C ILE A 122 15.50 -1.65 -8.28
N GLN A 123 16.07 -2.79 -8.70
CA GLN A 123 16.14 -4.03 -7.88
C GLN A 123 14.80 -4.51 -7.28
N ASP A 124 13.69 -4.14 -7.91
CA ASP A 124 12.36 -4.48 -7.42
C ASP A 124 11.52 -5.14 -8.54
N PRO A 125 11.37 -6.48 -8.53
CA PRO A 125 10.56 -7.18 -9.51
C PRO A 125 9.06 -6.84 -9.47
N LEU A 126 8.51 -6.50 -8.30
CA LEU A 126 7.11 -6.11 -8.13
C LEU A 126 6.88 -4.77 -8.84
N LEU A 127 7.67 -3.74 -8.48
CA LEU A 127 7.56 -2.42 -9.08
C LEU A 127 7.95 -2.43 -10.56
N SER A 128 8.86 -3.31 -10.99
CA SER A 128 9.17 -3.50 -12.42
C SER A 128 7.95 -3.93 -13.22
N LYS A 129 7.20 -4.94 -12.73
CA LYS A 129 5.95 -5.40 -13.35
C LYS A 129 4.87 -4.30 -13.34
N VAL A 130 4.74 -3.59 -12.21
CA VAL A 130 3.80 -2.47 -12.06
C VAL A 130 4.09 -1.36 -13.08
N ARG A 131 5.36 -0.93 -13.19
CA ARG A 131 5.78 0.06 -14.19
C ARG A 131 5.46 -0.37 -15.62
N ALA A 132 5.72 -1.64 -15.95
CA ALA A 132 5.45 -2.18 -17.27
C ALA A 132 3.95 -2.14 -17.61
N GLN A 133 3.10 -2.52 -16.65
CA GLN A 133 1.64 -2.52 -16.84
C GLN A 133 1.05 -1.11 -16.87
N LEU A 134 1.48 -0.19 -16.00
CA LEU A 134 1.06 1.22 -16.05
C LEU A 134 1.34 1.87 -17.41
N ARG A 135 2.51 1.60 -18.00
CA ARG A 135 2.86 2.08 -19.36
C ARG A 135 2.01 1.44 -20.44
N LYS A 136 1.70 0.15 -20.31
CA LYS A 136 0.97 -0.63 -21.32
C LYS A 136 -0.54 -0.31 -21.31
N GLN A 137 -1.13 -0.22 -20.13
CA GLN A 137 -2.58 -0.17 -19.93
C GLN A 137 -3.09 1.26 -19.69
N HIS A 138 -2.28 2.12 -19.06
CA HIS A 138 -2.71 3.46 -18.62
C HIS A 138 -1.88 4.59 -19.24
N GLY A 139 -1.02 4.29 -20.21
CA GLY A 139 -0.29 5.32 -20.98
C GLY A 139 0.76 6.11 -20.19
N PHE A 140 1.24 5.59 -19.05
CA PHE A 140 2.29 6.23 -18.28
C PHE A 140 3.56 6.44 -19.12
N PRO A 141 4.33 7.52 -18.87
CA PRO A 141 5.40 7.95 -19.78
C PRO A 141 6.54 6.93 -19.89
N ARG A 142 7.22 6.93 -21.05
CA ARG A 142 8.34 6.03 -21.35
C ARG A 142 9.64 6.82 -21.51
N GLY A 143 10.76 6.14 -21.27
CA GLY A 143 12.11 6.68 -21.48
C GLY A 143 12.87 6.97 -20.19
N PRO A 144 14.18 7.23 -20.28
CA PRO A 144 15.09 7.34 -19.13
C PRO A 144 14.87 8.59 -18.27
N LYS A 145 14.22 9.62 -18.82
CA LYS A 145 13.86 10.85 -18.09
C LYS A 145 12.37 10.91 -17.69
N ALA A 146 11.60 9.86 -17.99
CA ALA A 146 10.18 9.83 -17.66
C ALA A 146 9.97 9.72 -16.16
N ARG A 147 9.05 10.53 -15.64
CA ARG A 147 8.61 10.51 -14.23
C ARG A 147 7.13 10.19 -14.20
N PHE A 148 6.72 9.31 -13.29
CA PHE A 148 5.31 8.97 -13.08
C PHE A 148 4.63 9.97 -12.14
N LYS A 149 5.41 10.73 -11.38
CA LYS A 149 4.96 11.61 -10.29
C LYS A 149 4.21 10.84 -9.19
N VAL A 150 4.65 9.61 -8.95
CA VAL A 150 4.15 8.72 -7.90
C VAL A 150 5.35 8.37 -7.03
N GLY A 151 5.31 8.71 -5.74
CA GLY A 151 6.37 8.31 -4.81
C GLY A 151 6.34 6.80 -4.58
N ALA A 152 7.51 6.16 -4.54
CA ALA A 152 7.65 4.74 -4.29
C ALA A 152 8.75 4.46 -3.27
N VAL A 153 8.41 3.67 -2.24
CA VAL A 153 9.38 3.10 -1.30
C VAL A 153 9.92 1.81 -1.89
N TYR A 154 11.25 1.67 -1.98
CA TYR A 154 11.92 0.47 -2.49
C TYR A 154 13.32 0.34 -1.85
N SER A 155 13.98 -0.80 -2.01
CA SER A 155 15.40 -0.97 -1.64
C SER A 155 16.24 -1.10 -2.89
N ASP A 156 17.47 -0.57 -2.86
CA ASP A 156 18.43 -0.80 -3.93
C ASP A 156 19.29 -2.05 -3.75
N GLU A 157 18.93 -2.88 -2.77
CA GLU A 157 19.59 -4.15 -2.42
C GLU A 157 19.82 -5.08 -3.62
#